data_AF-A0A6I6L618-F1
#
_entry.id   AF-A0A6I6L618-F1
#
_cell.length_a   1.000
_cell.length_b   1.000
_cell.length_c   1.000
_cell.angle_alpha   90.00
_cell.angle_beta   90.00
_cell.angle_gamma   90.00
#
_symmetry.space_group_name_H-M   'P 1'
#
loop_
_entity.id
_entity.type
_entity.pdbx_description
1 polymer ?
#
loop_
_entity_poly.entity_id
_entity_poly.type
_entity_poly.pdbx_seq_one_letter_code
_entity_poly.pdbx_strand_id
1 'polypeptide(L)' 'MSRRANQCPLCNKQQSPDFRPFCSQGCKDRDLLKWLDEGYRVPGPPADYEDSVDSFSQD' A
#
# COMPACT_ATOMS: atom_id res chain seq x y z
N MET A 1 5.53 -11.32 6.55
CA MET A 1 4.19 -11.92 6.78
C MET A 1 3.55 -12.22 5.45
N SER A 2 3.49 -13.49 5.05
CA SER A 2 2.85 -13.88 3.79
C SER A 2 1.33 -13.74 3.92
N ARG A 3 0.72 -12.85 3.12
CA ARG A 3 -0.73 -12.67 3.09
C ARG A 3 -1.35 -13.97 2.56
N ARG A 4 -2.40 -14.48 3.21
CA ARG A 4 -3.11 -15.68 2.72
C ARG A 4 -3.57 -15.40 1.29
N ALA A 5 -3.10 -16.20 0.34
CA ALA A 5 -3.16 -15.92 -1.11
C ALA A 5 -4.57 -15.68 -1.69
N ASN A 6 -5.64 -15.87 -0.91
CA ASN A 6 -7.02 -15.80 -1.35
C ASN A 6 -7.95 -14.95 -0.48
N GLN A 7 -7.41 -14.17 0.46
CA GLN A 7 -8.21 -13.33 1.35
C GLN A 7 -8.07 -11.85 1.01
N CYS A 8 -9.19 -11.13 1.12
CA CYS A 8 -9.25 -9.68 0.99
C CYS A 8 -8.32 -9.03 2.03
N PRO A 9 -7.35 -8.20 1.62
CA PRO A 9 -6.36 -7.63 2.53
C PRO A 9 -6.94 -6.61 3.53
N LEU A 10 -8.18 -6.16 3.32
CA LEU A 10 -8.82 -5.16 4.19
C LEU A 10 -9.75 -5.77 5.24
N CYS A 11 -10.39 -6.90 4.94
CA CYS A 11 -11.44 -7.48 5.80
C CYS A 11 -11.36 -8.99 5.96
N ASN A 12 -10.37 -9.64 5.35
CA ASN A 12 -10.10 -11.09 5.40
C ASN A 12 -11.20 -12.01 4.83
N LYS A 13 -12.22 -11.46 4.18
CA LYS A 13 -13.23 -12.25 3.44
C LYS A 13 -12.64 -12.87 2.17
N GLN A 14 -13.29 -13.90 1.65
CA GLN A 14 -12.92 -14.53 0.38
C GLN A 14 -12.91 -13.49 -0.75
N GLN A 15 -11.84 -13.47 -1.55
CA GLN A 15 -11.77 -12.58 -2.71
C GLN A 15 -12.81 -12.93 -3.77
N SER A 16 -13.37 -11.93 -4.45
CA SER A 16 -14.25 -12.12 -5.60
C SER A 16 -13.45 -12.08 -6.90
N PRO A 17 -13.73 -12.93 -7.90
CA PRO A 17 -13.04 -12.89 -9.20
C PRO A 17 -13.01 -11.50 -9.85
N ASP A 18 -14.11 -10.75 -9.76
CA ASP A 18 -14.26 -9.44 -10.39
C ASP A 18 -13.51 -8.32 -9.64
N PHE A 19 -13.16 -8.56 -8.37
CA PHE A 19 -12.60 -7.54 -7.48
C PHE A 19 -11.24 -7.91 -6.91
N ARG A 20 -10.56 -8.95 -7.42
CA ARG A 20 -9.25 -9.38 -6.88
C ARG A 20 -8.25 -8.20 -6.83
N PRO A 21 -7.52 -8.04 -5.72
CA PRO A 21 -7.37 -8.93 -4.56
C PRO A 21 -8.45 -8.77 -3.45
N PHE A 22 -9.52 -8.03 -3.69
CA PHE A 22 -10.57 -7.69 -2.70
C PHE A 22 -11.81 -8.59 -2.81
N CYS A 23 -12.69 -8.50 -1.80
CA CYS A 23 -13.97 -9.21 -1.80
C CYS A 23 -15.11 -8.46 -2.51
N SER A 24 -14.99 -7.13 -2.71
CA SER A 24 -16.04 -6.29 -3.28
C SER A 24 -15.52 -4.92 -3.71
N GLN A 25 -16.32 -4.20 -4.50
CA GLN A 25 -16.08 -2.80 -4.88
C GLN A 25 -15.83 -1.91 -3.66
N GLY A 26 -16.68 -1.99 -2.61
CA GLY A 26 -16.50 -1.16 -1.41
C GLY A 26 -15.18 -1.41 -0.66
N CYS A 27 -14.57 -2.59 -0.78
CA CYS A 27 -13.19 -2.78 -0.27
C CYS A 27 -12.17 -2.12 -1.19
N LYS A 28 -12.29 -2.27 -2.51
CA LYS A 28 -11.42 -1.60 -3.48
C LYS A 28 -11.42 -0.08 -3.29
N ASP A 29 -12.60 0.52 -3.11
CA ASP A 29 -12.73 1.97 -2.97
C ASP A 29 -12.14 2.47 -1.65
N ARG A 30 -12.30 1.72 -0.54
CA ARG A 30 -11.66 2.05 0.74
C ARG A 30 -10.14 1.95 0.68
N ASP A 31 -9.60 0.98 -0.05
CA ASP A 31 -8.17 0.90 -0.29
C ASP A 31 -7.68 2.15 -1.02
N LEU A 32 -8.39 2.56 -2.09
CA LEU A 32 -8.11 3.76 -2.85
C LEU A 32 -8.13 5.02 -1.98
N LEU A 33 -9.15 5.20 -1.14
CA LEU A 33 -9.20 6.32 -0.20
C LEU A 33 -7.99 6.33 0.74
N LYS A 34 -7.59 5.15 1.25
CA LYS A 34 -6.40 5.04 2.10
C LYS A 34 -5.10 5.41 1.37
N TRP A 35 -5.02 5.15 0.06
CA TRP A 35 -3.91 5.62 -0.77
C TRP A 35 -3.89 7.13 -0.90
N LEU A 36 -5.06 7.73 -1.17
CA LEU A 36 -5.20 9.18 -1.33
C LEU A 36 -4.95 9.94 -0.02
N ASP A 37 -5.31 9.35 1.11
CA ASP A 37 -5.10 9.92 2.45
C ASP A 37 -3.67 9.67 3.00
N GLU A 38 -2.71 9.26 2.17
CA GLU A 38 -1.33 8.93 2.58
C GLU A 38 -1.26 7.89 3.74
N GLY A 39 -2.27 7.02 3.83
CA GLY A 39 -2.44 6.06 4.91
C GLY A 39 -1.52 4.84 4.82
N TYR A 40 -0.73 4.73 3.75
CA TYR A 40 0.30 3.70 3.58
C TYR A 40 1.68 4.28 3.85
N ARG A 41 2.36 3.75 4.87
CA ARG A 41 3.74 4.13 5.22
C ARG A 41 4.61 2.91 5.39
N VAL A 42 5.86 3.02 4.95
CA VAL A 42 6.90 2.03 5.20
C VAL A 42 7.67 2.50 6.44
N PRO A 43 7.80 1.67 7.48
CA PRO A 43 8.64 2.01 8.63
C PRO A 43 10.09 2.09 8.18
N GLY A 44 10.76 3.17 8.56
CA GLY A 44 12.17 3.41 8.28
C GLY A 44 12.81 4.24 9.39
N PRO A 45 14.15 4.36 9.39
CA PRO A 45 14.83 5.34 10.23
C PRO A 45 14.28 6.76 9.94
N PRO A 46 14.39 7.70 10.90
CA PRO A 46 14.02 9.09 10.65
C PRO A 46 14.75 9.59 9.41
N ALA A 47 14.04 10.30 8.53
CA ALA A 47 14.65 10.90 7.36
C ALA A 47 15.67 11.96 7.82
N ASP A 48 16.93 11.75 7.47
CA ASP A 48 17.99 12.74 7.53
C ASP A 48 17.91 13.61 6.27
N TYR A 49 17.34 14.80 6.44
CA TYR A 49 17.09 15.71 5.33
C TYR A 49 18.38 16.25 4.66
N GLU A 50 19.55 16.08 5.29
CA GLU A 50 20.83 16.61 4.81
C GLU A 50 21.53 15.76 3.74
N ASP A 51 21.22 14.45 3.61
CA ASP A 51 21.95 13.55 2.69
C ASP A 51 21.23 13.33 1.34
N SER A 52 20.03 13.89 1.19
CA SER A 52 19.14 13.63 0.03
C SER A 52 19.41 14.49 -1.23
N VAL A 53 20.35 15.44 -1.16
CA VAL A 53 20.60 16.42 -2.25
C VAL A 53 21.86 16.15 -3.08
N ASP A 54 22.73 15.21 -2.70
CA ASP A 54 24.04 15.03 -3.38
C ASP A 54 24.04 13.96 -4.50
N SER A 55 23.05 13.07 -4.56
CA SER A 55 23.10 11.92 -5.47
C SER A 55 22.61 12.16 -6.92
N PHE A 56 22.17 13.37 -7.28
CA PHE A 56 21.64 13.71 -8.62
C PHE A 56 22.57 14.58 -9.48
N SER A 57 23.86 14.65 -9.15
CA SER A 57 24.88 15.20 -10.05
C SER A 57 25.81 14.07 -10.50
N GLN A 58 25.54 13.50 -11.68
CA GLN A 58 26.48 12.63 -12.39
C GLN A 58 26.86 13.34 -13.70
N ASP A 59 28.16 13.60 -13.84
CA ASP A 59 28.86 13.91 -15.09
C ASP A 59 28.76 12.71 -16.07
#